data_AF-A0A925FJY8-F1
#
_entry.id   AF-A0A925FJY8-F1
#
_cell.length_a   1.000
_cell.length_b   1.000
_cell.length_c   1.000
_cell.angle_alpha   90.00
_cell.angle_beta   90.00
_cell.angle_gamma   90.00
#
_symmetry.space_group_name_H-M   'P 1'
#
loop_
_entity.id
_entity.type
_entity.pdbx_description
1 polymer ?
#
loop_
_entity_poly.entity_id
_entity_poly.type
_entity_poly.pdbx_seq_one_letter_code
_entity_poly.pdbx_strand_id
1 'polypeptide(L)'
;MGPEAAKERARADSLRYPYTRADIDFMSGMIHHHAQAIQIAEWAPSHGASPALIRLTERIINAQNDEITIMQSWLRNRNQEVPTPNPAGMPMKMNGMDHVMPMPGMLTDDQLKRLDAAKGPEFDRLFLTYMIQHHRGAVSMVDTLLATNGAALDETVFKFAADVSVDQSTEIKRMLQMLLEGTSP
;
A
#
# COMPACT_ATOMS: atom_id res chain seq x y z
N MET A 1 -2.90 27.46 -9.31
CA MET A 1 -2.25 27.93 -8.05
C MET A 1 -0.76 27.71 -8.20
N GLY A 2 0.07 28.68 -7.77
CA GLY A 2 1.53 28.57 -7.88
C GLY A 2 2.16 27.78 -6.72
N PRO A 3 3.38 27.24 -6.90
CA PRO A 3 4.06 26.41 -5.92
C PRO A 3 4.30 27.11 -4.57
N GLU A 4 4.44 28.44 -4.55
CA GLU A 4 4.59 29.21 -3.30
C GLU A 4 3.31 29.25 -2.46
N ALA A 5 2.14 29.39 -3.09
CA ALA A 5 0.86 29.36 -2.38
C ALA A 5 0.56 27.98 -1.76
N ALA A 6 1.12 26.91 -2.32
CA ALA A 6 1.03 25.56 -1.75
C ALA A 6 1.93 25.40 -0.51
N LYS A 7 3.16 25.95 -0.55
CA LYS A 7 4.09 25.94 0.59
C LYS A 7 3.58 26.76 1.77
N GLU A 8 2.98 27.93 1.51
CA GLU A 8 2.41 28.78 2.57
C GLU A 8 1.22 28.12 3.27
N ARG A 9 0.36 27.41 2.51
CA ARG A 9 -0.76 26.63 3.08
C ARG A 9 -0.27 25.46 3.92
N ALA A 10 0.68 24.67 3.41
CA ALA A 10 1.28 23.57 4.15
C ALA A 10 1.88 24.04 5.48
N ARG A 11 2.60 25.19 5.47
CA ARG A 11 3.17 25.79 6.68
C ARG A 11 2.10 26.29 7.67
N ALA A 12 1.01 26.89 7.19
CA ALA A 12 -0.07 27.37 8.05
C ALA A 12 -0.88 26.23 8.67
N ASP A 13 -1.09 25.13 7.93
CA ASP A 13 -1.75 23.92 8.43
C ASP A 13 -0.90 23.23 9.50
N SER A 14 0.41 23.09 9.29
CA SER A 14 1.36 22.54 10.29
C SER A 14 1.42 23.36 11.60
N LEU A 15 1.10 24.66 11.55
CA LEU A 15 1.07 25.54 12.73
C LEU A 15 -0.26 25.46 13.50
N ARG A 16 -1.32 24.88 12.90
CA ARG A 16 -2.67 24.81 13.48
C ARG A 16 -3.11 23.38 13.80
N TYR A 17 -2.53 22.39 13.12
CA TYR A 17 -2.67 20.95 13.35
C TYR A 17 -1.31 20.28 13.14
N PRO A 18 -0.90 19.27 13.94
CA PRO A 18 0.41 18.63 13.79
C PRO A 18 0.54 17.74 12.54
N TYR A 19 -0.40 17.82 11.58
CA TYR A 19 -0.42 17.03 10.35
C TYR A 19 -0.76 17.91 9.13
N THR A 20 -0.33 17.44 7.97
CA THR A 20 -0.43 18.11 6.68
C THR A 20 -1.40 17.40 5.74
N ARG A 21 -1.70 18.05 4.61
CA ARG A 21 -2.43 17.40 3.52
C ARG A 21 -1.72 16.16 2.98
N ALA A 22 -0.39 16.16 2.94
CA ALA A 22 0.39 15.01 2.47
C ALA A 22 0.22 13.80 3.39
N ASP A 23 0.11 14.01 4.70
CA ASP A 23 -0.18 12.94 5.66
C ASP A 23 -1.57 12.33 5.41
N ILE A 24 -2.57 13.17 5.15
CA ILE A 24 -3.93 12.72 4.84
C ILE A 24 -3.95 11.90 3.54
N ASP A 25 -3.30 12.41 2.49
CA ASP A 25 -3.26 11.74 1.19
C ASP A 25 -2.50 10.41 1.27
N PHE A 26 -1.41 10.35 2.04
CA PHE A 26 -0.66 9.12 2.30
C PHE A 26 -1.50 8.07 3.04
N MET A 27 -2.11 8.45 4.17
CA MET A 27 -2.93 7.54 4.98
C MET A 27 -4.16 7.05 4.19
N SER A 28 -4.77 7.91 3.38
CA SER A 28 -5.91 7.54 2.53
C SER A 28 -5.51 6.64 1.37
N GLY A 29 -4.40 6.96 0.69
CA GLY A 29 -3.90 6.17 -0.44
C GLY A 29 -3.41 4.79 -0.02
N MET A 30 -2.70 4.70 1.11
CA MET A 30 -2.17 3.44 1.61
C MET A 30 -3.28 2.46 2.05
N ILE A 31 -4.47 2.95 2.46
CA ILE A 31 -5.66 2.09 2.68
C ILE A 31 -6.03 1.32 1.40
N HIS A 32 -6.06 2.00 0.25
CA HIS A 32 -6.38 1.36 -1.03
C HIS A 32 -5.25 0.44 -1.51
N HIS A 33 -4.00 0.85 -1.30
CA HIS A 33 -2.82 0.05 -1.62
C HIS A 33 -2.86 -1.29 -0.87
N HIS A 34 -3.08 -1.23 0.44
CA HIS A 34 -3.20 -2.43 1.28
C HIS A 34 -4.39 -3.32 0.90
N ALA A 35 -5.51 -2.71 0.51
CA ALA A 35 -6.69 -3.46 0.07
C ALA A 35 -6.38 -4.39 -1.13
N GLN A 36 -5.52 -3.95 -2.06
CA GLN A 36 -5.14 -4.78 -3.20
C GLN A 36 -4.26 -5.96 -2.78
N ALA A 37 -3.29 -5.74 -1.89
CA ALA A 37 -2.45 -6.82 -1.36
C ALA A 37 -3.27 -7.87 -0.59
N ILE A 38 -4.23 -7.46 0.24
CA ILE A 38 -5.15 -8.37 0.94
C ILE A 38 -5.96 -9.19 -0.08
N GLN A 39 -6.58 -8.54 -1.07
CA GLN A 39 -7.39 -9.22 -2.09
C GLN A 39 -6.61 -10.34 -2.79
N ILE A 40 -5.39 -10.05 -3.26
CA ILE A 40 -4.60 -11.07 -3.97
C ILE A 40 -4.01 -12.13 -3.04
N ALA A 41 -3.78 -11.80 -1.76
CA ALA A 41 -3.35 -12.75 -0.73
C ALA A 41 -4.44 -13.78 -0.41
N GLU A 42 -5.71 -13.37 -0.42
CA GLU A 42 -6.87 -14.25 -0.21
C GLU A 42 -7.06 -15.30 -1.32
N TRP A 43 -6.45 -15.10 -2.50
CA TRP A 43 -6.52 -16.07 -3.60
C TRP A 43 -5.65 -17.31 -3.37
N ALA A 44 -4.62 -17.23 -2.53
CA ALA A 44 -3.63 -18.30 -2.40
C ALA A 44 -4.22 -19.69 -2.12
N PRO A 45 -5.18 -19.87 -1.18
CA PRO A 45 -5.76 -21.19 -0.91
C PRO A 45 -6.52 -21.77 -2.12
N SER A 46 -7.29 -20.95 -2.83
CA SER A 46 -8.09 -21.41 -3.98
C SER A 46 -7.27 -21.62 -5.25
N HIS A 47 -6.07 -21.05 -5.31
CA HIS A 47 -5.17 -21.13 -6.45
C HIS A 47 -4.14 -22.26 -6.36
N GLY A 48 -4.22 -23.08 -5.30
CA GLY A 48 -3.31 -24.20 -5.08
C GLY A 48 -1.91 -23.77 -4.69
N ALA A 49 -1.78 -22.62 -4.00
CA ALA A 49 -0.50 -22.10 -3.55
C ALA A 49 0.24 -23.07 -2.62
N SER A 50 1.58 -23.02 -2.61
CA SER A 50 2.35 -23.85 -1.68
C SER A 50 2.04 -23.53 -0.22
N PRO A 51 2.21 -24.48 0.73
CA PRO A 51 2.03 -24.20 2.15
C PRO A 51 2.92 -23.07 2.69
N ALA A 52 4.11 -22.89 2.11
CA ALA A 52 4.98 -21.79 2.47
C ALA A 52 4.41 -20.43 2.04
N LEU A 53 3.80 -20.36 0.86
CA LEU A 53 3.15 -19.16 0.37
C LEU A 53 1.87 -18.85 1.15
N ILE A 54 1.02 -19.84 1.44
CA ILE A 54 -0.19 -19.65 2.27
C ILE A 54 0.16 -19.02 3.63
N ARG A 55 1.22 -19.51 4.29
CA ARG A 55 1.68 -18.91 5.55
C ARG A 55 2.16 -17.47 5.38
N LEU A 56 2.69 -17.09 4.22
CA LEU A 56 3.07 -15.70 3.96
C LEU A 56 1.83 -14.84 3.75
N THR A 57 0.87 -15.30 2.96
CA THR A 57 -0.36 -14.54 2.67
C THR A 57 -1.20 -14.32 3.93
N GLU A 58 -1.28 -15.30 4.83
CA GLU A 58 -1.93 -15.13 6.14
C GLU A 58 -1.30 -14.01 6.99
N ARG A 59 0.04 -13.91 6.99
CA ARG A 59 0.74 -12.83 7.71
C ARG A 59 0.48 -11.47 7.07
N ILE A 60 0.53 -11.39 5.75
CA ILE A 60 0.24 -10.16 4.99
C ILE A 60 -1.19 -9.69 5.30
N ILE A 61 -2.18 -10.59 5.24
CA ILE A 61 -3.59 -10.26 5.50
C ILE A 61 -3.75 -9.69 6.91
N ASN A 62 -3.19 -10.34 7.92
CA ASN A 62 -3.33 -9.88 9.30
C ASN A 62 -2.65 -8.52 9.50
N ALA A 63 -1.39 -8.38 9.10
CA ALA A 63 -0.64 -7.14 9.27
C ALA A 63 -1.32 -5.97 8.55
N GLN A 64 -1.70 -6.15 7.29
CA GLN A 64 -2.26 -5.05 6.50
C GLN A 64 -3.69 -4.67 6.93
N ASN A 65 -4.48 -5.59 7.50
CA ASN A 65 -5.76 -5.24 8.12
C ASN A 65 -5.58 -4.39 9.40
N ASP A 66 -4.59 -4.73 10.23
CA ASP A 66 -4.24 -3.95 11.42
C ASP A 66 -3.76 -2.54 11.02
N GLU A 67 -2.92 -2.45 9.99
CA GLU A 67 -2.44 -1.18 9.43
C GLU A 67 -3.57 -0.34 8.83
N ILE A 68 -4.53 -0.93 8.10
CA ILE A 68 -5.74 -0.24 7.63
C ILE A 68 -6.51 0.34 8.83
N THR A 69 -6.64 -0.41 9.92
CA THR A 69 -7.34 0.05 11.12
C THR A 69 -6.64 1.26 11.76
N ILE A 70 -5.31 1.26 11.79
CA ILE A 70 -4.50 2.40 12.25
C ILE A 70 -4.78 3.63 11.38
N MET A 71 -4.71 3.48 10.05
CA MET A 71 -4.92 4.59 9.11
C MET A 71 -6.32 5.19 9.21
N GLN A 72 -7.35 4.33 9.23
CA GLN A 72 -8.74 4.77 9.38
C GLN A 72 -8.98 5.48 10.72
N SER A 73 -8.37 4.99 11.81
CA SER A 73 -8.48 5.62 13.13
C SER A 73 -7.79 6.98 13.16
N TRP A 74 -6.62 7.09 12.55
CA TRP A 74 -5.87 8.34 12.45
C TRP A 74 -6.65 9.42 11.70
N LEU A 75 -7.27 9.06 10.56
CA LEU A 75 -8.12 9.95 9.75
C LEU A 75 -9.38 10.37 10.54
N ARG A 76 -10.08 9.42 11.15
CA ARG A 76 -11.30 9.66 11.93
C ARG A 76 -11.06 10.61 13.09
N ASN A 77 -9.98 10.41 13.85
CA ASN A 77 -9.63 11.24 15.01
C ASN A 77 -9.32 12.69 14.63
N ARG A 78 -9.06 12.95 13.34
CA ARG A 78 -8.74 14.27 12.77
C ARG A 78 -9.89 14.85 11.94
N ASN A 79 -11.09 14.26 12.04
CA ASN A 79 -12.28 14.63 11.26
C ASN A 79 -12.03 14.65 9.75
N GLN A 80 -11.16 13.78 9.26
CA GLN A 80 -10.91 13.61 7.84
C GLN A 80 -11.84 12.55 7.26
N GLU A 81 -12.02 12.57 5.93
CA GLU A 81 -12.70 11.51 5.22
C GLU A 81 -11.96 10.19 5.41
N VAL A 82 -12.70 9.12 5.73
CA VAL A 82 -12.16 7.77 5.87
C VAL A 82 -12.60 6.98 4.64
N PRO A 83 -11.69 6.70 3.68
CA PRO A 83 -12.08 5.97 2.49
C PRO A 83 -12.48 4.53 2.83
N THR A 84 -13.47 4.01 2.10
CA THR A 84 -13.71 2.57 2.08
C THR A 84 -12.60 1.90 1.28
N PRO A 85 -11.93 0.86 1.81
CA PRO A 85 -10.88 0.15 1.09
C PRO A 85 -11.34 -0.29 -0.31
N ASN A 86 -10.52 -0.03 -1.32
CA ASN A 86 -10.83 -0.38 -2.71
C ASN A 86 -9.57 -0.97 -3.38
N PRO A 87 -9.54 -2.30 -3.64
CA PRO A 87 -8.41 -2.98 -4.29
C PRO A 87 -8.10 -2.49 -5.71
N ALA A 88 -9.05 -1.84 -6.39
CA ALA A 88 -8.80 -1.25 -7.70
C ALA A 88 -7.90 -0.01 -7.60
N GLY A 89 -7.85 0.65 -6.43
CA GLY A 89 -7.10 1.88 -6.17
C GLY A 89 -7.99 3.05 -5.74
N MET A 90 -7.40 4.25 -5.71
CA MET A 90 -8.07 5.46 -5.25
C MET A 90 -9.07 5.97 -6.32
N PRO A 91 -10.38 5.99 -6.04
CA PRO A 91 -11.38 6.49 -6.98
C PRO A 91 -11.32 8.02 -7.07
N MET A 92 -11.34 8.55 -8.28
CA MET A 92 -11.36 9.98 -8.57
C MET A 92 -12.34 10.27 -9.70
N LYS A 93 -13.11 11.36 -9.57
CA LYS A 93 -14.00 11.82 -10.62
C LYS A 93 -13.27 12.81 -11.52
N MET A 94 -13.08 12.46 -12.78
CA MET A 94 -12.53 13.35 -13.81
C MET A 94 -13.57 13.51 -14.92
N ASN A 95 -13.98 14.76 -15.19
CA ASN A 95 -15.03 15.10 -16.16
C ASN A 95 -16.37 14.34 -15.95
N GLY A 96 -16.72 14.04 -14.69
CA GLY A 96 -17.93 13.31 -14.34
C GLY A 96 -17.86 11.79 -14.57
N MET A 97 -16.71 11.26 -14.99
CA MET A 97 -16.44 9.83 -15.09
C MET A 97 -15.58 9.38 -13.91
N ASP A 98 -15.83 8.16 -13.42
CA ASP A 98 -15.02 7.53 -12.39
C ASP A 98 -13.72 7.00 -13.03
N HIS A 99 -12.58 7.43 -12.48
CA HIS A 99 -11.24 6.98 -12.83
C HIS A 99 -10.54 6.48 -11.58
N VAL A 100 -9.59 5.55 -11.74
CA VAL A 100 -8.72 5.12 -10.65
C VAL A 100 -7.33 5.69 -10.88
N MET A 101 -6.79 6.37 -9.87
CA MET A 101 -5.44 6.91 -9.94
C MET A 101 -4.42 5.78 -9.82
N PRO A 102 -3.45 5.67 -10.74
CA PRO A 102 -2.38 4.69 -10.62
C PRO A 102 -1.51 5.04 -9.41
N MET A 103 -1.40 4.11 -8.46
CA MET A 103 -0.49 4.21 -7.32
C MET A 103 0.76 3.36 -7.58
N PRO A 104 1.94 3.78 -7.10
CA PRO A 104 3.18 3.03 -7.30
C PRO A 104 3.05 1.57 -6.86
N GLY A 105 3.52 0.65 -7.70
CA GLY A 105 3.62 -0.77 -7.39
C GLY A 105 2.31 -1.58 -7.50
N MET A 106 1.14 -0.95 -7.49
CA MET A 106 -0.12 -1.69 -7.66
C MET A 106 -0.14 -2.49 -8.97
N LEU A 107 -0.77 -3.66 -8.91
CA LEU A 107 -1.01 -4.50 -10.06
C LEU A 107 -2.03 -3.84 -10.98
N THR A 108 -1.76 -3.88 -12.27
CA THR A 108 -2.73 -3.52 -13.31
C THR A 108 -3.78 -4.61 -13.48
N ASP A 109 -4.90 -4.29 -14.12
CA ASP A 109 -5.95 -5.27 -14.47
C ASP A 109 -5.39 -6.48 -15.23
N ASP A 110 -4.42 -6.27 -16.12
CA ASP A 110 -3.80 -7.36 -16.87
C ASP A 110 -2.88 -8.23 -16.00
N GLN A 111 -2.19 -7.63 -15.02
CA GLN A 111 -1.41 -8.37 -14.03
C GLN A 111 -2.32 -9.17 -13.09
N LEU A 112 -3.45 -8.58 -12.65
CA LEU A 112 -4.47 -9.25 -11.83
C LEU A 112 -5.08 -10.44 -12.57
N LYS A 113 -5.51 -10.25 -13.83
CA LYS A 113 -6.03 -11.34 -14.67
C LYS A 113 -5.01 -12.47 -14.85
N ARG A 114 -3.75 -12.11 -15.06
CA ARG A 114 -2.68 -13.11 -15.21
C ARG A 114 -2.45 -13.89 -13.93
N LEU A 115 -2.48 -13.21 -12.78
CA LEU A 115 -2.33 -13.85 -11.48
C LEU A 115 -3.51 -14.79 -11.17
N ASP A 116 -4.75 -14.33 -11.40
CA ASP A 116 -5.98 -15.12 -11.18
C ASP A 116 -6.07 -16.35 -12.11
N ALA A 117 -5.56 -16.23 -13.33
CA ALA A 117 -5.49 -17.37 -14.25
C ALA A 117 -4.46 -18.43 -13.83
N ALA A 118 -3.42 -18.06 -13.07
CA ALA A 118 -2.35 -18.97 -12.68
C ALA A 118 -2.78 -19.91 -11.56
N LYS A 119 -2.11 -21.08 -11.46
CA LYS A 119 -2.34 -22.08 -10.42
C LYS A 119 -1.03 -22.72 -9.98
N GLY A 120 -1.00 -23.26 -8.76
CA GLY A 120 0.13 -24.03 -8.26
C GLY A 120 1.45 -23.25 -8.30
N PRO A 121 2.56 -23.89 -8.75
CA PRO A 121 3.87 -23.23 -8.80
C PRO A 121 3.92 -21.95 -9.65
N GLU A 122 3.10 -21.84 -10.70
CA GLU A 122 3.05 -20.61 -11.50
C GLU A 122 2.38 -19.47 -10.72
N PHE A 123 1.31 -19.77 -10.00
CA PHE A 123 0.68 -18.81 -9.09
C PHE A 123 1.68 -18.33 -8.05
N ASP A 124 2.43 -19.24 -7.43
CA ASP A 124 3.43 -18.87 -6.43
C ASP A 124 4.47 -17.89 -6.98
N ARG A 125 5.01 -18.19 -8.17
CA ARG A 125 6.01 -17.33 -8.82
C ARG A 125 5.44 -15.96 -9.15
N LEU A 126 4.24 -15.90 -9.70
CA LEU A 126 3.60 -14.63 -10.08
C LEU A 126 3.21 -13.81 -8.85
N PHE A 127 2.65 -14.45 -7.82
CA PHE A 127 2.33 -13.81 -6.56
C PHE A 127 3.57 -13.16 -5.96
N LEU A 128 4.66 -13.92 -5.79
CA LEU A 128 5.90 -13.39 -5.20
C LEU A 128 6.47 -12.24 -6.05
N THR A 129 6.47 -12.39 -7.38
CA THR A 129 6.96 -11.34 -8.29
C THR A 129 6.15 -10.05 -8.15
N TYR A 130 4.82 -10.15 -8.15
CA TYR A 130 3.94 -8.99 -8.12
C TYR A 130 3.80 -8.40 -6.72
N MET A 131 3.86 -9.21 -5.66
CA MET A 131 3.86 -8.69 -4.30
C MET A 131 5.18 -7.97 -3.97
N ILE A 132 6.32 -8.40 -4.53
CA ILE A 132 7.57 -7.61 -4.45
C ILE A 132 7.42 -6.25 -5.16
N GLN A 133 6.81 -6.22 -6.36
CA GLN A 133 6.51 -4.97 -7.07
C GLN A 133 5.61 -4.07 -6.21
N HIS A 134 4.56 -4.65 -5.63
CA HIS A 134 3.60 -3.95 -4.78
C HIS A 134 4.27 -3.32 -3.57
N HIS A 135 5.02 -4.09 -2.79
CA HIS A 135 5.73 -3.62 -1.60
C HIS A 135 6.76 -2.54 -1.90
N ARG A 136 7.47 -2.63 -3.04
CA ARG A 136 8.36 -1.54 -3.48
C ARG A 136 7.60 -0.25 -3.75
N GLY A 137 6.36 -0.35 -4.23
CA GLY A 137 5.43 0.76 -4.35
C GLY A 137 5.10 1.42 -3.01
N ALA A 138 4.78 0.62 -1.99
CA ALA A 138 4.51 1.12 -0.63
C ALA A 138 5.72 1.86 -0.04
N VAL A 139 6.94 1.30 -0.19
CA VAL A 139 8.18 1.97 0.25
C VAL A 139 8.38 3.30 -0.51
N SER A 140 8.13 3.33 -1.82
CA SER A 140 8.21 4.58 -2.60
C SER A 140 7.20 5.63 -2.16
N MET A 141 6.00 5.22 -1.69
CA MET A 141 5.02 6.14 -1.12
C MET A 141 5.51 6.72 0.21
N VAL A 142 6.15 5.91 1.06
CA VAL A 142 6.82 6.39 2.29
C VAL A 142 7.93 7.38 1.96
N ASP A 143 8.79 7.08 0.99
CA ASP A 143 9.86 7.99 0.58
C ASP A 143 9.31 9.34 0.09
N THR A 144 8.20 9.31 -0.65
CA THR A 144 7.52 10.52 -1.13
C THR A 144 6.97 11.36 0.03
N LEU A 145 6.36 10.71 1.02
CA LEU A 145 5.87 11.37 2.23
C LEU A 145 7.02 12.06 2.97
N LEU A 146 8.09 11.32 3.25
CA LEU A 146 9.23 11.84 4.02
C LEU A 146 10.02 12.93 3.26
N ALA A 147 9.98 12.93 1.93
CA ALA A 147 10.55 13.99 1.10
C ALA A 147 9.69 15.27 1.05
N THR A 148 8.44 15.22 1.52
CA THR A 148 7.52 16.36 1.47
C THR A 148 7.76 17.29 2.66
N ASN A 149 8.12 18.55 2.38
CA ASN A 149 8.43 19.52 3.42
C ASN A 149 7.24 19.73 4.38
N GLY A 150 7.48 19.48 5.67
CA GLY A 150 6.49 19.63 6.74
C GLY A 150 5.57 18.42 6.95
N ALA A 151 5.63 17.41 6.09
CA ALA A 151 4.90 16.15 6.29
C ALA A 151 5.60 15.25 7.33
N ALA A 152 4.87 14.24 7.82
CA ALA A 152 5.33 13.26 8.80
C ALA A 152 5.93 13.85 10.09
N LEU A 153 5.50 15.05 10.50
CA LEU A 153 5.84 15.62 11.80
C LEU A 153 4.95 15.07 12.93
N ASP A 154 3.77 14.54 12.57
CA ASP A 154 2.91 13.81 13.48
C ASP A 154 3.57 12.48 13.87
N GLU A 155 3.77 12.24 15.17
CA GLU A 155 4.46 11.04 15.68
C GLU A 155 3.81 9.73 15.20
N THR A 156 2.46 9.70 15.10
CA THR A 156 1.76 8.50 14.65
C THR A 156 2.03 8.23 13.17
N VAL A 157 2.02 9.27 12.33
CA VAL A 157 2.34 9.14 10.90
C VAL A 157 3.80 8.72 10.71
N PHE A 158 4.73 9.37 11.41
CA PHE A 158 6.15 9.05 11.31
C PHE A 158 6.42 7.60 11.70
N LYS A 159 5.88 7.15 12.83
CA LYS A 159 6.02 5.77 13.29
C LYS A 159 5.42 4.79 12.28
N PHE A 160 4.20 5.04 11.83
CA PHE A 160 3.54 4.16 10.86
C PHE A 160 4.33 4.07 9.54
N ALA A 161 4.82 5.19 9.01
CA ALA A 161 5.63 5.20 7.79
C ALA A 161 6.96 4.43 7.97
N ALA A 162 7.60 4.57 9.13
CA ALA A 162 8.82 3.83 9.47
C ALA A 162 8.56 2.31 9.58
N ASP A 163 7.47 1.92 10.26
CA ASP A 163 7.07 0.52 10.40
C ASP A 163 6.78 -0.10 9.02
N VAL A 164 5.99 0.56 8.17
CA VAL A 164 5.74 0.13 6.78
C VAL A 164 7.05 -0.04 5.99
N SER A 165 7.98 0.92 6.10
CA SER A 165 9.26 0.83 5.38
C SER A 165 10.08 -0.39 5.81
N VAL A 166 10.13 -0.68 7.10
CA VAL A 166 10.87 -1.83 7.67
C VAL A 166 10.21 -3.15 7.32
N ASP A 167 8.91 -3.28 7.55
CA ASP A 167 8.17 -4.52 7.39
C ASP A 167 8.10 -4.91 5.91
N GLN A 168 7.71 -3.98 5.03
CA GLN A 168 7.62 -4.26 3.59
C GLN A 168 9.00 -4.56 2.99
N SER A 169 10.07 -3.90 3.45
CA SER A 169 11.45 -4.23 3.03
C SER A 169 11.90 -5.62 3.48
N THR A 170 11.46 -6.05 4.67
CA THR A 170 11.75 -7.39 5.20
C THR A 170 10.98 -8.46 4.43
N GLU A 171 9.71 -8.22 4.12
CA GLU A 171 8.91 -9.11 3.30
C GLU A 171 9.43 -9.22 1.86
N ILE A 172 9.89 -8.12 1.25
CA ILE A 172 10.58 -8.16 -0.06
C ILE A 172 11.76 -9.13 -0.02
N LYS A 173 12.63 -9.04 1.00
CA LYS A 173 13.78 -9.96 1.14
C LYS A 173 13.33 -11.41 1.27
N ARG A 174 12.28 -11.66 2.06
CA ARG A 174 11.72 -13.00 2.24
C ARG A 174 11.15 -13.55 0.94
N MET A 175 10.40 -12.75 0.19
CA MET A 175 9.83 -13.17 -1.10
C MET A 175 10.90 -13.43 -2.16
N LEU A 176 11.96 -12.60 -2.21
CA LEU A 176 13.12 -12.85 -3.07
C LEU A 176 13.81 -14.17 -2.73
N GLN A 177 13.97 -14.47 -1.44
CA GLN A 177 14.51 -15.75 -1.00
C GLN A 177 13.62 -16.93 -1.45
N MET A 178 12.29 -16.81 -1.28
CA MET A 178 11.35 -17.84 -1.71
C MET A 178 11.40 -18.08 -3.23
N LEU A 179 11.57 -17.02 -4.04
CA LEU A 179 11.77 -17.16 -5.48
C LEU A 179 13.05 -17.93 -5.81
N LEU A 180 14.16 -17.67 -5.12
CA LEU A 180 15.42 -18.39 -5.33
C LEU A 180 15.31 -19.87 -4.93
N GLU A 181 14.70 -20.15 -3.79
CA GLU A 181 14.49 -21.51 -3.29
C GLU A 181 13.59 -22.34 -4.21
N GLY A 182 12.52 -21.74 -4.75
CA GLY A 182 11.61 -22.37 -5.71
C GLY A 182 12.18 -22.57 -7.12
N THR A 183 13.36 -22.02 -7.42
CA THR A 183 14.08 -22.21 -8.70
C THR A 183 15.19 -23.24 -8.62
N SER A 184 15.38 -23.90 -7.47
CA SER A 184 16.35 -24.98 -7.33
C SER A 184 15.81 -26.25 -8.01
N PRO A 185 16.57 -26.91 -8.90
CA PRO A 185 16.14 -28.06 -9.68
C PRO A 185 15.85 -29.30 -8.82
#